data_AF-A0A935N3R5-F1
#
_entry.id   AF-A0A935N3R5-F1
#
_cell.length_a   1.000
_cell.length_b   1.000
_cell.length_c   1.000
_cell.angle_alpha   90.00
_cell.angle_beta   90.00
_cell.angle_gamma   90.00
#
_symmetry.space_group_name_H-M   'P 1'
#
loop_
_entity.id
_entity.type
_entity.pdbx_description
1 polymer ?
#
loop_
_entity_poly.entity_id
_entity_poly.type
_entity_poly.pdbx_seq_one_letter_code
_entity_poly.pdbx_strand_id
1 'polypeptide(L)'
;MKSKHILALIATTAAFVALPALAQDVSYRKDIAPLIKKQCAECHGADAPTYKEFTLNKEIQDKYTKEKTGPRTDTYELLVHIIAYPGTGSFMRRLDDGTHPLAAGKPGNMYKYLGDNDAERAQNLKLVKAWVGDGAWYLNRFKARGDVPGVTKEQLDKLKLDY
;
A
#
# COMPACT_ATOMS: atom_id res chain seq x y z
N MET A 1 -56.03 23.06 -42.24
CA MET A 1 -55.77 22.82 -40.80
C MET A 1 -55.88 21.34 -40.51
N LYS A 2 -54.79 20.66 -40.14
CA LYS A 2 -54.75 19.52 -39.20
C LYS A 2 -53.28 19.22 -38.88
N SER A 3 -53.03 19.17 -37.57
CA SER A 3 -51.75 19.38 -36.89
C SER A 3 -50.80 18.18 -37.02
N LYS A 4 -49.52 18.46 -37.26
CA LYS A 4 -48.40 17.52 -37.13
C LYS A 4 -47.94 17.55 -35.68
N HIS A 5 -48.07 16.45 -34.94
CA HIS A 5 -47.42 16.30 -33.64
C HIS A 5 -46.24 15.33 -33.79
N ILE A 6 -45.05 15.89 -34.03
CA ILE A 6 -43.78 15.18 -33.90
C ILE A 6 -43.40 15.26 -32.42
N LEU A 7 -43.40 14.12 -31.74
CA LEU A 7 -42.93 13.97 -30.37
C LEU A 7 -41.39 13.97 -30.42
N ALA A 8 -40.76 15.04 -29.92
CA ALA A 8 -39.30 15.13 -29.80
C ALA A 8 -38.85 14.46 -28.50
N LEU A 9 -38.16 13.33 -28.63
CA LEU A 9 -37.50 12.63 -27.52
C LEU A 9 -36.11 13.28 -27.30
N ILE A 10 -35.97 14.06 -26.23
CA ILE A 10 -34.66 14.62 -25.82
C ILE A 10 -33.98 13.59 -24.92
N ALA A 11 -33.09 12.78 -25.52
CA ALA A 11 -32.13 11.98 -24.77
C ALA A 11 -30.94 12.85 -24.37
N THR A 12 -30.88 13.26 -23.11
CA THR A 12 -29.75 13.98 -22.53
C THR A 12 -28.67 12.96 -22.14
N THR A 13 -27.74 12.68 -23.04
CA THR A 13 -26.52 11.95 -22.74
C THR A 13 -25.59 12.84 -21.93
N ALA A 14 -25.55 12.64 -20.60
CA ALA A 14 -24.52 13.21 -19.75
C ALA A 14 -23.19 12.51 -20.05
N ALA A 15 -22.35 13.15 -20.87
CA ALA A 15 -20.97 12.73 -21.08
C ALA A 15 -20.20 12.94 -19.77
N PHE A 16 -19.97 11.85 -19.02
CA PHE A 16 -18.99 11.83 -17.94
C PHE A 16 -17.61 12.05 -18.57
N VAL A 17 -17.12 13.28 -18.49
CA VAL A 17 -15.71 13.58 -18.77
C VAL A 17 -14.92 12.92 -17.66
N ALA A 18 -14.39 11.72 -17.93
CA ALA A 18 -13.36 11.12 -17.10
C ALA A 18 -12.12 12.02 -17.21
N LEU A 19 -11.99 12.97 -16.28
CA LEU A 19 -10.75 13.71 -16.11
C LEU A 19 -9.65 12.66 -15.88
N PRO A 20 -8.53 12.70 -16.62
CA PRO A 20 -7.41 11.84 -16.30
C PRO A 20 -7.02 12.19 -14.86
N ALA A 21 -7.06 11.18 -13.99
CA ALA A 21 -6.44 11.30 -12.69
C ALA A 21 -4.97 11.62 -12.97
N LEU A 22 -4.60 12.90 -12.88
CA LEU A 22 -3.21 13.31 -12.91
C LEU A 22 -2.53 12.43 -11.87
N ALA A 23 -1.64 11.55 -12.35
CA ALA A 23 -0.76 10.82 -11.47
C ALA A 23 -0.03 11.90 -10.68
N GLN A 24 -0.45 12.12 -9.44
CA GLN A 24 0.28 13.01 -8.57
C GLN A 24 1.70 12.47 -8.51
N ASP A 25 2.70 13.33 -8.70
CA ASP A 25 4.08 13.00 -8.43
C ASP A 25 4.19 12.78 -6.91
N VAL A 26 3.95 11.54 -6.49
CA VAL A 26 4.03 11.09 -5.10
C VAL A 26 5.46 10.67 -4.86
N SER A 27 6.13 11.32 -3.90
CA SER A 27 7.50 10.96 -3.51
C SER A 27 7.62 10.65 -2.03
N TYR A 28 8.72 9.99 -1.67
CA TYR A 28 8.98 9.62 -0.30
C TYR A 28 9.05 10.85 0.60
N ARG A 29 9.91 11.83 0.28
CA ARG A 29 10.13 13.01 1.12
C ARG A 29 8.88 13.87 1.27
N LYS A 30 8.10 14.01 0.21
CA LYS A 30 6.95 14.91 0.18
C LYS A 30 5.73 14.28 0.84
N ASP A 31 5.45 13.02 0.54
CA ASP A 31 4.13 12.43 0.83
C ASP A 31 4.22 11.24 1.81
N ILE A 32 5.21 10.36 1.66
CA ILE A 32 5.28 9.12 2.44
C ILE A 32 5.99 9.28 3.77
N ALA A 33 7.10 10.00 3.83
CA ALA A 33 7.84 10.23 5.06
C ALA A 33 6.98 10.93 6.13
N PRO A 34 6.19 11.98 5.80
CA PRO A 34 5.24 12.56 6.75
C PRO A 34 4.17 11.56 7.20
N LEU A 35 3.65 10.73 6.29
CA LEU A 35 2.66 9.70 6.62
C LEU A 35 3.24 8.66 7.58
N ILE A 36 4.42 8.10 7.29
CA ILE A 36 5.11 7.13 8.15
C ILE A 36 5.42 7.74 9.51
N LYS A 37 5.88 9.00 9.54
CA LYS A 37 6.14 9.71 10.79
C LYS A 37 4.87 9.86 11.64
N LYS A 38 3.75 10.23 11.02
CA LYS A 38 2.47 10.42 11.71
C LYS A 38 1.87 9.09 12.19
N GLN A 39 1.87 8.07 11.33
CA GLN A 39 1.03 6.88 11.51
C GLN A 39 1.78 5.63 11.98
N CYS A 40 3.12 5.60 11.90
CA CYS A 40 3.89 4.37 12.09
C CYS A 40 5.06 4.51 13.08
N ALA A 41 5.66 5.70 13.18
CA ALA A 41 6.94 5.90 13.86
C ALA A 41 6.90 5.64 15.39
N GLU A 42 5.73 5.60 16.02
CA GLU A 42 5.61 5.22 17.44
C GLU A 42 6.17 3.80 17.70
N CYS A 43 5.89 2.84 16.81
CA CYS A 43 6.33 1.45 16.94
C CYS A 43 7.44 1.07 15.94
N HIS A 44 7.74 1.93 14.97
CA HIS A 44 8.67 1.69 13.86
C HIS A 44 9.71 2.80 13.68
N GLY A 45 9.94 3.61 14.72
CA GLY A 45 10.82 4.78 14.74
C GLY A 45 12.30 4.47 14.98
N ALA A 46 13.06 5.50 15.34
CA ALA A 46 14.52 5.43 15.43
C ALA A 46 15.06 4.38 16.42
N ASP A 47 14.32 4.11 17.50
CA ASP A 47 14.66 3.15 18.55
C ASP A 47 14.20 1.71 18.24
N ALA A 48 13.49 1.52 17.11
CA ALA A 48 13.05 0.20 16.69
C ALA A 48 14.21 -0.63 16.11
N PRO A 49 14.18 -1.97 16.24
CA PRO A 49 15.19 -2.85 15.66
C PRO A 49 15.18 -2.78 14.13
N THR A 50 16.32 -2.97 13.49
CA THR A 50 16.36 -3.18 12.04
C THR A 50 15.52 -4.40 11.63
N TYR A 51 15.13 -4.49 10.35
CA TYR A 51 14.42 -5.66 9.85
C TYR A 51 15.17 -6.97 10.11
N LYS A 52 16.51 -6.97 10.00
CA LYS A 52 17.31 -8.18 10.22
C LYS A 52 17.36 -8.59 11.69
N GLU A 53 17.44 -7.63 12.62
CA GLU A 53 17.37 -7.90 14.06
C GLU A 53 15.98 -8.42 14.44
N PHE A 54 14.92 -7.76 13.99
CA PHE A 54 13.54 -8.18 14.26
C PHE A 54 13.23 -9.59 13.75
N THR A 55 13.89 -10.01 12.65
CA THR A 55 13.68 -11.32 12.00
C THR A 55 14.80 -12.33 12.30
N LEU A 56 15.67 -12.06 13.26
CA LEU A 56 16.83 -12.91 13.55
C LEU A 56 16.42 -14.35 13.89
N ASN A 57 15.44 -14.49 14.77
CA ASN A 57 14.78 -15.75 15.12
C ASN A 57 13.42 -15.48 15.76
N LYS A 58 12.67 -16.54 16.06
CA LYS A 58 11.33 -16.44 16.64
C LYS A 58 11.33 -15.80 18.04
N GLU A 59 12.33 -16.08 18.87
CA GLU A 59 12.42 -15.53 20.23
C GLU A 59 12.56 -14.01 20.21
N ILE A 60 13.47 -13.48 19.39
CA ILE A 60 13.67 -12.04 19.22
C ILE A 60 12.42 -11.38 18.61
N GLN A 61 11.82 -12.03 17.60
CA GLN A 61 10.60 -11.52 17.00
C GLN A 61 9.44 -11.45 18.01
N ASP A 62 9.26 -12.49 18.82
CA ASP A 62 8.22 -12.56 19.84
C ASP A 62 8.47 -11.53 20.95
N LYS A 63 9.73 -11.28 21.34
CA LYS A 63 10.11 -10.22 22.29
C LYS A 63 9.62 -8.86 21.81
N TYR A 64 10.04 -8.42 20.62
CA TYR A 64 9.64 -7.11 20.10
C TYR A 64 8.13 -7.01 19.87
N THR A 65 7.48 -8.11 19.44
CA THR A 65 6.02 -8.15 19.27
C THR A 65 5.29 -7.95 20.60
N LYS A 66 5.77 -8.56 21.71
CA LYS A 66 5.22 -8.34 23.06
C LYS A 66 5.41 -6.90 23.54
N GLU A 67 6.53 -6.29 23.18
CA GLU A 67 6.85 -4.88 23.43
C GLU A 67 6.05 -3.92 22.50
N LYS A 68 5.24 -4.46 21.57
CA LYS A 68 4.50 -3.72 20.55
C LYS A 68 5.40 -2.91 19.61
N THR A 69 6.62 -3.38 19.40
CA THR A 69 7.62 -2.76 18.52
C THR A 69 7.78 -3.61 17.26
N GLY A 70 7.83 -2.95 16.10
CA GLY A 70 8.11 -3.59 14.81
C GLY A 70 9.50 -3.25 14.29
N PRO A 71 9.86 -3.69 13.07
CA PRO A 71 11.13 -3.28 12.46
C PRO A 71 11.11 -1.79 12.12
N ARG A 72 12.25 -1.10 12.25
CA ARG A 72 12.45 0.30 11.91
C ARG A 72 12.12 0.58 10.43
N THR A 73 11.34 1.62 10.18
CA THR A 73 10.92 2.05 8.82
C THR A 73 10.92 3.58 8.65
N ASP A 74 11.56 4.31 9.55
CA ASP A 74 11.57 5.78 9.60
C ASP A 74 12.46 6.45 8.53
N THR A 75 13.29 5.68 7.84
CA THR A 75 14.11 6.12 6.69
C THR A 75 13.68 5.43 5.40
N TYR A 76 13.95 6.05 4.25
CA TYR A 76 13.63 5.50 2.93
C TYR A 76 14.18 4.08 2.73
N GLU A 77 15.46 3.87 3.01
CA GLU A 77 16.17 2.62 2.77
C GLU A 77 15.57 1.47 3.58
N LEU A 78 15.31 1.72 4.87
CA LEU A 78 14.70 0.74 5.78
C LEU A 78 13.24 0.43 5.43
N LEU A 79 12.50 1.41 4.90
CA LEU A 79 11.15 1.17 4.38
C LEU A 79 11.20 0.33 3.09
N VAL A 80 12.10 0.66 2.16
CA VAL A 80 12.29 -0.10 0.91
C VAL A 80 12.73 -1.54 1.19
N HIS A 81 13.50 -1.79 2.25
CA HIS A 81 13.91 -3.15 2.62
C HIS A 81 12.73 -4.12 2.82
N ILE A 82 11.60 -3.62 3.34
CA ILE A 82 10.41 -4.44 3.58
C ILE A 82 9.40 -4.41 2.42
N ILE A 83 9.73 -3.67 1.36
CA ILE A 83 8.99 -3.60 0.09
C ILE A 83 9.65 -4.53 -0.92
N ALA A 84 10.92 -4.28 -1.25
CA ALA A 84 11.64 -4.90 -2.35
C ALA A 84 12.49 -6.10 -1.92
N TYR A 85 13.46 -5.92 -1.02
CA TYR A 85 14.34 -6.97 -0.51
C TYR A 85 15.09 -6.46 0.74
N PRO A 86 15.31 -7.26 1.79
CA PRO A 86 15.04 -8.70 1.93
C PRO A 86 13.62 -9.06 2.39
N GLY A 87 12.83 -8.09 2.82
CA GLY A 87 11.50 -8.28 3.37
C GLY A 87 10.38 -8.28 2.33
N THR A 88 10.63 -8.72 1.10
CA THR A 88 9.74 -8.53 -0.06
C THR A 88 8.25 -8.71 0.22
N GLY A 89 7.46 -7.70 -0.17
CA GLY A 89 6.01 -7.67 -0.01
C GLY A 89 5.51 -7.56 1.43
N SER A 90 6.39 -7.38 2.44
CA SER A 90 5.96 -7.31 3.84
C SER A 90 5.17 -6.05 4.11
N PHE A 91 5.61 -4.91 3.60
CA PHE A 91 4.88 -3.66 3.70
C PHE A 91 3.47 -3.79 3.10
N MET A 92 3.38 -4.29 1.87
CA MET A 92 2.10 -4.48 1.14
C MET A 92 1.15 -5.39 1.90
N ARG A 93 1.60 -6.59 2.34
CA ARG A 93 0.77 -7.52 3.11
C ARG A 93 0.21 -6.95 4.41
N ARG A 94 0.94 -6.04 5.05
CA ARG A 94 0.58 -5.48 6.35
C ARG A 94 -0.40 -4.32 6.20
N LEU A 95 -0.31 -3.59 5.10
CA LEU A 95 -1.17 -2.44 4.78
C LEU A 95 -2.33 -2.78 3.85
N ASP A 96 -2.40 -3.98 3.28
CA ASP A 96 -3.48 -4.36 2.38
C ASP A 96 -4.85 -4.22 3.06
N ASP A 97 -5.82 -3.73 2.30
CA ASP A 97 -7.22 -3.57 2.74
C ASP A 97 -8.02 -4.88 2.70
N GLY A 98 -7.42 -5.98 2.24
CA GLY A 98 -8.04 -7.29 2.11
C GLY A 98 -8.70 -7.53 0.75
N THR A 99 -8.69 -6.53 -0.15
CA THR A 99 -9.29 -6.66 -1.49
C THR A 99 -8.37 -7.34 -2.50
N HIS A 100 -7.08 -7.45 -2.20
CA HIS A 100 -6.15 -8.13 -3.09
C HIS A 100 -6.50 -9.64 -3.17
N PRO A 101 -6.44 -10.30 -4.35
CA PRO A 101 -6.84 -11.71 -4.49
C PRO A 101 -6.13 -12.69 -3.54
N LEU A 102 -4.86 -12.42 -3.22
CA LEU A 102 -4.06 -13.21 -2.27
C LEU A 102 -4.37 -12.93 -0.78
N ALA A 103 -5.21 -11.93 -0.45
CA ALA A 103 -5.53 -11.56 0.93
C ALA A 103 -6.71 -12.35 1.51
N ALA A 104 -7.46 -13.09 0.68
CA ALA A 104 -8.63 -13.88 1.09
C ALA A 104 -9.65 -13.07 1.91
N GLY A 105 -9.86 -11.79 1.55
CA GLY A 105 -10.81 -10.90 2.22
C GLY A 105 -10.36 -10.37 3.58
N LYS A 106 -9.12 -10.62 4.00
CA LYS A 106 -8.60 -10.20 5.31
C LYS A 106 -7.63 -9.03 5.17
N PRO A 107 -7.94 -7.86 5.78
CA PRO A 107 -6.99 -6.77 5.83
C PRO A 107 -5.71 -7.16 6.56
N GLY A 108 -4.60 -6.54 6.16
CA GLY A 108 -3.34 -6.60 6.88
C GLY A 108 -3.48 -5.98 8.28
N ASN A 109 -2.72 -6.50 9.24
CA ASN A 109 -2.82 -6.07 10.64
C ASN A 109 -2.35 -4.63 10.90
N MET A 110 -1.72 -3.96 9.93
CA MET A 110 -1.29 -2.56 10.00
C MET A 110 -2.21 -1.61 9.22
N TYR A 111 -3.13 -2.12 8.38
CA TYR A 111 -4.08 -1.28 7.63
C TYR A 111 -4.87 -0.34 8.53
N LYS A 112 -5.26 -0.82 9.72
CA LYS A 112 -6.00 -0.03 10.72
C LYS A 112 -5.26 1.22 11.21
N TYR A 113 -3.93 1.25 11.10
CA TYR A 113 -3.10 2.40 11.51
C TYR A 113 -2.87 3.39 10.37
N LEU A 114 -3.38 3.16 9.17
CA LEU A 114 -3.28 4.14 8.08
C LEU A 114 -4.13 5.38 8.31
N GLY A 115 -4.99 5.42 9.32
CA GLY A 115 -5.84 6.56 9.62
C GLY A 115 -6.89 6.23 10.67
N ASP A 116 -7.49 7.27 11.23
CA ASP A 116 -8.43 7.16 12.35
C ASP A 116 -9.79 6.58 11.91
N ASN A 117 -10.14 6.77 10.65
CA ASN A 117 -11.39 6.30 10.04
C ASN A 117 -11.15 5.64 8.67
N ASP A 118 -12.18 4.99 8.13
CA ASP A 118 -12.08 4.23 6.87
C ASP A 118 -11.74 5.12 5.67
N ALA A 119 -12.24 6.36 5.62
CA ALA A 119 -11.95 7.28 4.54
C ALA A 119 -10.46 7.68 4.55
N GLU A 120 -9.90 8.00 5.72
CA GLU A 120 -8.48 8.33 5.85
C GLU A 120 -7.60 7.12 5.53
N ARG A 121 -7.97 5.91 6.01
CA ARG A 121 -7.25 4.67 5.69
C ARG A 121 -7.21 4.39 4.19
N ALA A 122 -8.36 4.50 3.51
CA ALA A 122 -8.45 4.29 2.07
C ALA A 122 -7.65 5.34 1.28
N GLN A 123 -7.70 6.62 1.70
CA GLN A 123 -6.94 7.69 1.08
C GLN A 123 -5.42 7.49 1.24
N ASN A 124 -4.96 7.17 2.45
CA ASN A 124 -3.55 6.94 2.72
C ASN A 124 -3.04 5.66 2.06
N LEU A 125 -3.85 4.60 1.98
CA LEU A 125 -3.51 3.40 1.21
C LEU A 125 -3.37 3.71 -0.29
N LYS A 126 -4.27 4.54 -0.85
CA LYS A 126 -4.17 4.97 -2.25
C LYS A 126 -2.88 5.74 -2.51
N LEU A 127 -2.51 6.66 -1.62
CA LEU A 127 -1.25 7.41 -1.68
C LEU A 127 -0.04 6.48 -1.67
N VAL A 128 -0.03 5.52 -0.73
CA VAL A 128 1.03 4.51 -0.61
C VAL A 128 1.12 3.63 -1.86
N LYS A 129 -0.01 3.15 -2.39
CA LYS A 129 -0.05 2.34 -3.63
C LYS A 129 0.48 3.12 -4.83
N ALA A 130 0.15 4.41 -4.94
CA ALA A 130 0.65 5.28 -6.01
C ALA A 130 2.17 5.45 -5.96
N TRP A 131 2.75 5.62 -4.76
CA TRP A 131 4.20 5.70 -4.56
C TRP A 131 4.92 4.38 -4.83
N VAL A 132 4.35 3.25 -4.36
CA VAL A 132 4.94 1.92 -4.59
C VAL A 132 5.01 1.60 -6.09
N GLY A 133 4.00 2.01 -6.85
CA GLY A 133 3.97 1.86 -8.30
C GLY A 133 2.75 1.10 -8.79
N ASP A 134 2.26 1.47 -9.98
CA ASP A 134 1.12 0.81 -10.60
C ASP A 134 1.45 -0.64 -10.95
N GLY A 135 0.60 -1.57 -10.51
CA GLY A 135 0.83 -3.01 -10.62
C GLY A 135 1.97 -3.57 -9.75
N ALA A 136 2.58 -2.76 -8.87
CA ALA A 136 3.62 -3.19 -7.94
C ALA A 136 3.09 -3.56 -6.54
N TRP A 137 1.77 -3.52 -6.34
CA TRP A 137 1.12 -3.95 -5.09
C TRP A 137 0.96 -5.47 -5.03
N TYR A 138 2.07 -6.19 -4.91
CA TYR A 138 2.10 -7.65 -4.81
C TYR A 138 2.15 -8.13 -3.35
N LEU A 139 1.46 -9.23 -3.04
CA LEU A 139 1.46 -9.82 -1.68
C LEU A 139 2.35 -11.05 -1.53
N ASN A 140 2.91 -11.56 -2.64
CA ASN A 140 3.85 -12.67 -2.61
C ASN A 140 5.17 -12.30 -1.90
N ARG A 141 5.93 -13.34 -1.53
CA ARG A 141 7.23 -13.23 -0.87
C ARG A 141 8.33 -13.39 -1.90
N PHE A 142 9.58 -13.09 -1.52
CA PHE A 142 10.71 -13.29 -2.41
C PHE A 142 10.79 -14.73 -2.96
N LYS A 143 10.61 -15.71 -2.07
CA LYS A 143 10.45 -17.13 -2.42
C LYS A 143 8.99 -17.55 -2.30
N ALA A 144 8.62 -18.60 -3.02
CA ALA A 144 7.31 -19.23 -2.89
C ALA A 144 7.02 -19.63 -1.43
N ARG A 145 5.75 -19.61 -1.05
CA ARG A 145 5.29 -20.06 0.27
C ARG A 145 3.91 -20.71 0.13
N GLY A 146 3.86 -22.02 0.37
CA GLY A 146 2.66 -22.80 0.04
C GLY A 146 2.38 -22.68 -1.46
N ASP A 147 1.12 -22.47 -1.80
CA ASP A 147 0.66 -22.34 -3.19
C ASP A 147 0.87 -20.95 -3.79
N VAL A 148 1.39 -19.98 -3.01
CA VAL A 148 1.68 -18.63 -3.50
C VAL A 148 3.09 -18.63 -4.11
N PRO A 149 3.24 -18.34 -5.41
CA PRO A 149 4.54 -18.28 -6.06
C PRO A 149 5.40 -17.15 -5.48
N GLY A 150 6.72 -17.23 -5.69
CA GLY A 150 7.62 -16.11 -5.38
C GLY A 150 7.31 -14.88 -6.24
N VAL A 151 7.79 -13.72 -5.80
CA VAL A 151 7.76 -12.50 -6.61
C VAL A 151 8.56 -12.71 -7.89
N THR A 152 8.03 -12.22 -9.01
CA THR A 152 8.74 -12.27 -10.29
C THR A 152 9.56 -10.99 -10.51
N LYS A 153 10.51 -11.04 -11.44
CA LYS A 153 11.27 -9.85 -11.83
C LYS A 153 10.35 -8.77 -12.39
N GLU A 154 9.34 -9.13 -13.18
CA GLU A 154 8.39 -8.20 -13.78
C GLU A 154 7.53 -7.49 -12.73
N GLN A 155 7.25 -8.14 -11.60
CA GLN A 155 6.57 -7.48 -10.47
C GLN A 155 7.49 -6.49 -9.75
N LEU A 156 8.77 -6.85 -9.58
CA LEU A 156 9.77 -5.96 -8.99
C LEU A 156 10.07 -4.74 -9.87
N ASP A 157 10.12 -4.92 -11.19
CA ASP A 157 10.41 -3.87 -12.17
C ASP A 157 9.31 -2.77 -12.22
N LYS A 158 8.13 -3.02 -11.63
CA LYS A 158 7.05 -2.03 -11.51
C LYS A 158 7.21 -1.10 -10.31
N LEU A 159 8.13 -1.39 -9.39
CA LEU A 159 8.38 -0.53 -8.24
C LEU A 159 8.89 0.84 -8.72
N LYS A 160 8.23 1.92 -8.29
CA LYS A 160 8.68 3.30 -8.53
C LYS A 160 9.56 3.79 -7.39
N LEU A 161 8.95 3.95 -6.21
CA LEU A 161 9.63 4.31 -4.97
C LEU A 161 10.43 5.63 -5.07
N ASP A 162 9.85 6.63 -5.73
CA ASP A 162 10.49 7.93 -5.92
C ASP A 162 10.85 8.58 -4.58
N TYR A 163 12.04 9.22 -4.49
CA TYR A 163 12.58 9.79 -3.24
C TYR A 163 12.15 11.24 -2.95
#